data_AF-A0A287CRT6-F1
#
_entry.id   AF-A0A287CRT6-F1
#
_cell.length_a   1.000
_cell.length_b   1.000
_cell.length_c   1.000
_cell.angle_alpha   90.00
_cell.angle_beta   90.00
_cell.angle_gamma   90.00
#
_symmetry.space_group_name_H-M   'P 1'
#
loop_
_entity.id
_entity.type
_entity.pdbx_description
1 polymer ?
#
loop_
_entity_poly.entity_id
_entity_poly.type
_entity_poly.pdbx_seq_one_letter_code
_entity_poly.pdbx_strand_id
1 'polypeptide(L)'
;MSFLLLPPPVLLLLAALVAPATTATTYRPDWNRLRGLARARVETCGGQLNRLKEVKAFVTQDIPFYHNLVMKHLPGADPELVLLGRRYEELERIPLSEMTRKEINELVLELGFYRKAAPDAQVPQEYLWAPAKPPGEASDRADL
;
A
#
# COMPACT_ATOMS: atom_id res chain seq x y z
N MET A 1 34.52 -52.45 -32.38
CA MET A 1 33.64 -51.40 -32.92
C MET A 1 33.10 -50.58 -31.76
N SER A 2 33.42 -49.29 -31.80
CA SER A 2 32.78 -48.16 -31.11
C SER A 2 32.90 -48.03 -29.58
N PHE A 3 33.88 -47.23 -29.18
CA PHE A 3 33.82 -46.36 -28.01
C PHE A 3 32.60 -45.43 -28.11
N LEU A 4 31.81 -45.33 -27.05
CA LEU A 4 30.95 -44.16 -26.80
C LEU A 4 31.50 -43.43 -25.57
N LEU A 5 32.56 -42.68 -25.85
CA LEU A 5 33.12 -41.67 -24.97
C LEU A 5 32.11 -40.51 -24.94
N LEU A 6 31.39 -40.32 -23.83
CA LEU A 6 30.51 -39.18 -23.64
C LEU A 6 31.37 -37.90 -23.60
N PRO A 7 31.07 -36.85 -24.38
CA PRO A 7 31.91 -35.66 -24.43
C PRO A 7 31.82 -34.85 -23.11
N PRO A 8 32.93 -34.23 -22.66
CA PRO A 8 32.99 -33.45 -21.43
C PRO A 8 32.68 -31.94 -21.60
N PRO A 9 31.49 -31.53 -22.08
CA PRO A 9 31.03 -30.17 -21.79
C PRO A 9 29.59 -30.09 -21.27
N VAL A 10 28.99 -31.20 -20.82
CA VAL A 10 27.62 -31.18 -20.24
C VAL A 10 27.64 -30.89 -18.73
N LEU A 11 28.82 -30.65 -18.14
CA LEU A 11 29.00 -30.37 -16.71
C LEU A 11 29.12 -28.87 -16.40
N LEU A 12 28.38 -27.99 -17.08
CA LEU A 12 28.37 -26.55 -16.75
C LEU A 12 27.01 -25.93 -17.11
N LEU A 13 25.95 -26.20 -16.34
CA LEU A 13 24.71 -25.39 -16.37
C LEU A 13 23.82 -25.68 -15.15
N LEU A 14 24.36 -25.44 -13.95
CA LEU A 14 23.55 -25.22 -12.75
C LEU A 14 24.05 -23.95 -12.06
N ALA A 15 23.90 -22.81 -12.74
CA ALA A 15 23.91 -21.53 -12.07
C ALA A 15 22.63 -21.46 -11.24
N ALA A 16 22.73 -21.79 -9.95
CA ALA A 16 21.66 -21.56 -9.00
C ALA A 16 21.36 -20.05 -8.96
N LEU A 17 20.28 -19.65 -9.62
CA LEU A 17 19.70 -18.33 -9.50
C LEU A 17 19.13 -18.23 -8.07
N VAL A 18 19.99 -17.90 -7.11
CA VAL A 18 19.58 -17.45 -5.79
C VAL A 18 18.96 -16.07 -6.02
N ALA A 19 17.66 -16.04 -6.31
CA ALA A 19 16.92 -14.80 -6.30
C ALA A 19 17.05 -14.20 -4.89
N PRO A 20 17.53 -12.95 -4.73
CA PRO A 20 17.44 -12.28 -3.46
C PRO A 20 15.96 -12.20 -3.12
N ALA A 21 15.52 -12.96 -2.12
CA ALA A 21 14.25 -12.74 -1.48
C ALA A 21 14.37 -11.37 -0.81
N THR A 22 14.02 -10.31 -1.53
CA THR A 22 13.66 -9.05 -0.91
C THR A 22 12.60 -9.42 0.11
N THR A 23 12.93 -9.30 1.39
CA THR A 23 11.97 -9.38 2.49
C THR A 23 10.99 -8.23 2.30
N ALA A 24 10.04 -8.42 1.40
CA ALA A 24 8.90 -7.54 1.27
C ALA A 24 8.19 -7.65 2.61
N THR A 25 8.22 -6.57 3.39
CA THR A 25 7.29 -6.39 4.50
C THR A 25 5.91 -6.29 3.85
N THR A 26 5.29 -7.44 3.56
CA THR A 26 3.91 -7.48 3.13
C THR A 26 3.10 -7.27 4.39
N TYR A 27 2.82 -6.01 4.71
CA TYR A 27 1.79 -5.69 5.68
C TYR A 27 0.52 -6.48 5.29
N ARG A 28 -0.07 -7.17 6.26
CA ARG A 28 -1.32 -7.91 6.08
C ARG A 28 -2.38 -7.18 6.90
N PRO A 29 -3.36 -6.53 6.27
CA PRO A 29 -4.42 -5.84 6.99
C PRO A 29 -5.18 -6.78 7.92
N ASP A 30 -5.31 -6.39 9.20
CA ASP A 30 -6.26 -7.04 10.10
C ASP A 30 -7.64 -6.42 9.92
N TRP A 31 -8.44 -7.05 9.06
CA TRP A 31 -9.79 -6.58 8.72
C TRP A 31 -10.74 -6.43 9.92
N ASN A 32 -10.47 -7.10 11.05
CA ASN A 32 -11.27 -6.89 12.25
C ASN A 32 -10.97 -5.55 12.92
N ARG A 33 -9.70 -5.11 12.91
CA ARG A 33 -9.29 -3.79 13.42
C ARG A 33 -9.73 -2.66 12.48
N LEU A 34 -9.80 -2.95 11.19
CA LEU A 34 -10.21 -2.00 10.16
C LEU A 34 -11.73 -1.92 9.94
N ARG A 35 -12.53 -2.49 10.84
CA ARG A 35 -14.00 -2.32 10.79
C ARG A 35 -14.34 -0.84 10.86
N GLY A 36 -15.01 -0.35 9.82
CA GLY A 36 -15.40 1.06 9.72
C GLY A 36 -14.37 1.97 9.05
N LEU A 37 -13.29 1.42 8.47
CA LEU A 37 -12.33 2.16 7.65
C LEU A 37 -13.05 3.05 6.64
N ALA A 38 -12.70 4.33 6.64
CA ALA A 38 -13.36 5.32 5.79
C ALA A 38 -12.44 6.36 5.18
N ARG A 39 -11.24 6.54 5.74
CA ARG A 39 -10.23 7.48 5.24
C ARG A 39 -8.87 7.12 5.79
N ALA A 40 -7.84 7.77 5.28
CA ALA A 40 -6.51 7.65 5.83
C ALA A 40 -5.77 8.99 5.72
N ARG A 41 -4.70 9.12 6.51
CA ARG A 41 -3.74 10.19 6.34
C ARG A 41 -2.32 9.68 6.48
N VAL A 42 -1.41 10.20 5.67
CA VAL A 42 0.02 9.99 5.90
C VAL A 42 0.52 11.08 6.82
N GLU A 43 1.00 10.70 8.00
CA GLU A 43 1.68 11.58 8.93
C GLU A 43 3.18 11.47 8.73
N THR A 44 3.88 12.59 8.54
CA THR A 44 5.34 12.59 8.38
C THR A 44 5.92 13.97 8.60
N CYS A 45 7.17 14.02 9.05
CA CYS A 45 7.98 15.23 9.01
C CYS A 45 8.57 15.45 7.61
N GLY A 46 8.52 16.68 7.10
CA GLY A 46 9.08 17.03 5.79
C GLY A 46 10.60 16.81 5.69
N GLY A 47 11.33 16.99 6.80
CA GLY A 47 12.77 16.73 6.86
C GLY A 47 13.13 15.25 6.68
N GLN A 48 12.31 14.34 7.21
CA GLN A 48 12.53 12.90 7.08
C GLN A 48 12.28 12.39 5.66
N LEU A 49 11.36 12.98 4.91
CA LEU A 49 11.09 12.56 3.53
C LEU A 49 12.29 12.73 2.61
N ASN A 50 13.27 13.59 2.94
CA ASN A 50 14.44 13.80 2.09
C ASN A 50 15.34 12.56 1.96
N ARG A 51 15.37 11.68 2.96
CA ARG A 51 16.10 10.40 2.91
C ARG A 51 15.24 9.24 2.41
N LEU A 52 13.91 9.39 2.38
CA LEU A 52 12.95 8.34 2.00
C LEU A 52 12.33 8.67 0.64
N LYS A 53 13.10 8.45 -0.43
CA LYS A 53 12.71 8.84 -1.80
C LYS A 53 11.39 8.19 -2.24
N GLU A 54 11.20 6.92 -1.90
CA GLU A 54 9.99 6.15 -2.21
C GLU A 54 8.74 6.75 -1.55
N VAL A 55 8.80 6.93 -0.22
CA VAL A 55 7.72 7.54 0.56
C VAL A 55 7.46 8.98 0.12
N LYS A 56 8.51 9.76 -0.14
CA LYS A 56 8.39 11.14 -0.64
C LYS A 56 7.67 11.18 -1.99
N ALA A 57 8.01 10.29 -2.90
CA ALA A 57 7.36 10.21 -4.20
C ALA A 57 5.87 9.85 -4.05
N PHE A 58 5.53 8.87 -3.21
CA PHE A 58 4.14 8.54 -2.90
C PHE A 58 3.37 9.75 -2.37
N VAL A 59 3.90 10.40 -1.33
CA VAL A 59 3.24 11.51 -0.64
C VAL A 59 3.03 12.72 -1.54
N THR A 60 4.00 13.04 -2.38
CA THR A 60 3.97 14.24 -3.23
C THR A 60 3.27 14.02 -4.57
N GLN A 61 3.34 12.81 -5.13
CA GLN A 61 2.86 12.54 -6.49
C GLN A 61 1.60 11.68 -6.53
N ASP A 62 1.39 10.75 -5.58
CA ASP A 62 0.27 9.81 -5.65
C ASP A 62 -0.91 10.19 -4.76
N ILE A 63 -0.67 10.71 -3.54
CA ILE A 63 -1.75 11.13 -2.63
C ILE A 63 -2.80 12.02 -3.31
N PRO A 64 -2.46 13.02 -4.16
CA PRO A 64 -3.45 13.84 -4.83
C PRO A 64 -4.45 13.06 -5.69
N PHE A 65 -4.08 11.85 -6.15
CA PHE A 65 -4.94 10.97 -6.95
C PHE A 65 -5.85 10.09 -6.09
N TYR A 66 -5.64 9.95 -4.79
CA TYR A 66 -6.49 9.11 -3.96
C TYR A 66 -7.64 9.90 -3.33
N HIS A 67 -8.85 9.35 -3.39
CA HIS A 67 -10.00 9.86 -2.65
C HIS A 67 -9.87 9.51 -1.17
N ASN A 68 -10.28 10.40 -0.26
CA ASN A 68 -10.21 10.20 1.20
C ASN A 68 -8.81 9.89 1.78
N LEU A 69 -7.73 10.20 1.07
CA LEU A 69 -6.35 10.10 1.54
C LEU A 69 -5.67 11.47 1.48
N VAL A 70 -5.04 11.88 2.58
CA VAL A 70 -4.35 13.18 2.66
C VAL A 70 -2.99 13.05 3.33
N MET A 71 -2.11 14.03 3.11
CA MET A 71 -0.88 14.18 3.89
C MET A 71 -1.12 15.15 5.05
N LYS A 72 -0.59 14.82 6.23
CA LYS A 72 -0.48 15.72 7.38
C LYS A 72 0.98 15.87 7.76
N HIS A 73 1.47 17.11 7.76
CA HIS A 73 2.82 17.40 8.23
C HIS A 73 2.87 17.40 9.76
N LEU A 74 3.71 16.55 10.34
CA LEU A 74 3.96 16.50 11.79
C LEU A 74 5.47 16.60 12.05
N PRO A 75 5.94 17.64 12.76
CA PRO A 75 7.36 17.80 13.07
C PRO A 75 7.90 16.60 13.85
N GLY A 76 9.03 16.05 13.39
CA GLY A 76 9.71 14.93 14.05
C GLY A 76 9.05 13.56 13.91
N ALA A 77 7.85 13.45 13.34
CA ALA A 77 7.15 12.18 13.18
C ALA A 77 7.75 11.31 12.05
N ASP A 78 7.82 10.01 12.31
CA ASP A 78 8.08 8.98 11.30
C ASP A 78 6.95 8.91 10.27
N PRO A 79 7.23 8.50 9.01
CA PRO A 79 6.20 8.40 8.00
C PRO A 79 5.29 7.19 8.26
N GLU A 80 4.05 7.46 8.59
CA GLU A 80 3.06 6.43 8.89
C GLU A 80 1.75 6.68 8.15
N LEU A 81 1.16 5.62 7.62
CA LEU A 81 -0.21 5.61 7.12
C LEU A 81 -1.14 5.36 8.30
N VAL A 82 -1.89 6.39 8.68
CA VAL A 82 -2.89 6.35 9.75
C VAL A 82 -4.25 6.07 9.14
N LEU A 83 -4.80 4.90 9.44
CA LEU A 83 -6.10 4.44 8.99
C LEU A 83 -7.17 4.92 9.95
N LEU A 84 -8.22 5.54 9.40
CA LEU A 84 -9.21 6.30 10.14
C LEU A 84 -10.63 5.84 9.80
N GLY A 85 -11.47 5.80 10.81
CA GLY A 85 -12.90 5.59 10.63
C GLY A 85 -13.64 6.85 10.20
N ARG A 86 -14.98 6.80 10.22
CA ARG A 86 -15.83 7.90 9.72
C ARG A 86 -15.79 9.15 10.60
N ARG A 87 -15.56 8.98 11.90
CA ARG A 87 -15.50 10.06 12.90
C ARG A 87 -14.06 10.46 13.20
N TYR A 88 -13.12 10.12 12.32
CA TYR A 88 -11.68 10.37 12.48
C TYR A 88 -11.04 9.63 13.68
N GLU A 89 -11.71 8.59 14.18
CA GLU A 89 -11.11 7.63 15.10
C GLU A 89 -9.96 6.89 14.42
N GLU A 90 -8.84 6.76 15.11
CA GLU A 90 -7.71 5.98 14.64
C GLU A 90 -7.97 4.49 14.83
N LEU A 91 -7.92 3.74 13.72
CA LEU A 91 -8.11 2.30 13.72
C LEU A 91 -6.75 1.59 13.79
N GLU A 92 -5.80 2.08 13.00
CA GLU A 92 -4.47 1.48 12.88
C GLU A 92 -3.43 2.47 12.32
N ARG A 93 -2.15 2.22 12.61
CA ARG A 93 -1.01 2.94 12.05
C ARG A 93 -0.03 1.95 11.43
N ILE A 94 0.42 2.24 10.22
CA ILE A 94 1.30 1.38 9.44
C ILE A 94 2.56 2.17 9.08
N PRO A 95 3.77 1.72 9.50
CA PRO A 95 5.02 2.41 9.16
C PRO A 95 5.34 2.26 7.67
N LEU A 96 5.70 3.37 7.03
CA LEU A 96 5.99 3.42 5.59
C LEU A 96 7.49 3.43 5.27
N SER A 97 8.35 3.66 6.26
CA SER A 97 9.81 3.87 6.06
C SER A 97 10.49 2.76 5.25
N GLU A 98 10.04 1.51 5.43
CA GLU A 98 10.61 0.32 4.79
C GLU A 98 9.85 -0.13 3.53
N MET A 99 8.85 0.65 3.08
CA MET A 99 8.02 0.32 1.92
C MET A 99 8.44 1.13 0.69
N THR A 100 8.43 0.48 -0.47
CA THR A 100 8.59 1.13 -1.77
C THR A 100 7.31 1.87 -2.16
N ARG A 101 7.41 2.86 -3.06
CA ARG A 101 6.24 3.58 -3.57
C ARG A 101 5.19 2.63 -4.16
N LYS A 102 5.64 1.58 -4.84
CA LYS A 102 4.78 0.57 -5.43
C LYS A 102 3.98 -0.19 -4.36
N GLU A 103 4.66 -0.70 -3.33
CA GLU A 103 4.02 -1.43 -2.23
C GLU A 103 3.01 -0.56 -1.48
N ILE A 104 3.32 0.72 -1.28
CA ILE A 104 2.38 1.65 -0.63
C ILE A 104 1.12 1.85 -1.50
N ASN A 105 1.28 2.02 -2.81
CA ASN A 105 0.13 2.13 -3.72
C ASN A 105 -0.70 0.84 -3.75
N GLU A 106 -0.06 -0.32 -3.82
CA GLU A 106 -0.74 -1.62 -3.78
C GLU A 106 -1.52 -1.80 -2.47
N LEU A 107 -0.92 -1.45 -1.33
CA LEU A 107 -1.59 -1.46 -0.03
C LEU A 107 -2.82 -0.55 0.00
N VAL A 108 -2.69 0.69 -0.46
CA VAL A 108 -3.80 1.66 -0.45
C VAL A 108 -4.96 1.18 -1.34
N LEU A 109 -4.66 0.57 -2.49
CA LEU A 109 -5.67 -0.06 -3.35
C LEU A 109 -6.30 -1.30 -2.69
N GLU A 110 -5.51 -2.15 -2.03
CA GLU A 110 -5.99 -3.33 -1.29
C GLU A 110 -6.95 -2.92 -0.15
N LEU A 111 -6.68 -1.79 0.51
CA LEU A 111 -7.55 -1.19 1.53
C LEU A 111 -8.85 -0.60 0.97
N GLY A 112 -9.03 -0.60 -0.36
CA GLY A 112 -10.26 -0.17 -1.04
C GLY A 112 -10.33 1.32 -1.36
N PHE A 113 -9.22 2.05 -1.30
CA PHE A 113 -9.21 3.46 -1.69
C PHE A 113 -9.33 3.61 -3.20
N TYR A 114 -10.18 4.55 -3.63
CA TYR A 114 -10.35 4.87 -5.03
C TYR A 114 -9.23 5.80 -5.53
N ARG A 115 -8.63 5.44 -6.67
CA ARG A 115 -7.66 6.28 -7.38
C ARG A 115 -8.36 6.99 -8.55
N LYS A 116 -8.37 8.32 -8.50
CA LYS A 116 -8.90 9.22 -9.52
C LYS A 116 -8.02 9.23 -10.77
N ALA A 117 -8.61 9.58 -11.91
CA ALA A 117 -7.88 9.74 -13.17
C ALA A 117 -6.96 10.98 -13.18
N ALA A 118 -7.34 12.03 -12.47
CA ALA A 118 -6.54 13.25 -12.25
C ALA A 118 -6.77 13.78 -10.82
N PRO A 119 -5.87 14.62 -10.27
CA PRO A 119 -5.98 15.12 -8.90
C PRO A 119 -7.29 15.88 -8.61
N ASP A 120 -7.82 16.58 -9.59
CA ASP A 120 -9.03 17.40 -9.54
C ASP A 120 -10.26 16.71 -10.20
N ALA A 121 -10.09 15.49 -10.72
CA ALA A 121 -11.18 14.74 -11.31
C ALA A 121 -12.29 14.44 -10.28
N GLN A 122 -13.53 14.50 -10.72
CA GLN A 122 -14.68 14.10 -9.91
C GLN A 122 -14.63 12.61 -9.60
N VAL A 123 -15.06 12.25 -8.38
CA VAL A 123 -15.19 10.86 -7.96
C VAL A 123 -16.52 10.31 -8.47
N PRO A 124 -16.53 9.18 -9.21
CA PRO A 124 -17.76 8.53 -9.66
C PRO A 124 -18.69 8.14 -8.50
N GLN A 125 -19.98 8.02 -8.78
CA GLN A 125 -21.00 7.80 -7.76
C GLN A 125 -20.74 6.52 -6.93
N GLU A 126 -20.26 5.47 -7.58
CA GLU A 126 -19.93 4.18 -6.96
C GLU A 126 -18.77 4.27 -5.95
N TYR A 127 -17.90 5.28 -6.05
CA TYR A 127 -16.71 5.44 -5.20
C TYR A 127 -16.80 6.62 -4.23
N LEU A 128 -17.92 7.34 -4.18
CA LEU A 128 -18.10 8.51 -3.31
C LEU A 128 -17.78 8.21 -1.84
N TRP A 129 -18.11 7.00 -1.38
CA TRP A 129 -17.91 6.56 0.00
C TRP A 129 -16.61 5.77 0.20
N ALA A 130 -15.93 5.35 -0.87
CA ALA A 130 -14.76 4.48 -0.80
C ALA A 130 -13.65 5.09 0.09
N PRO A 131 -12.97 4.29 0.95
CA PRO A 131 -13.11 2.83 1.12
C PRO A 131 -14.33 2.39 1.96
N ALA A 132 -15.08 3.31 2.55
CA ALA A 132 -16.28 2.94 3.31
C ALA A 132 -17.43 2.52 2.38
N LYS A 133 -18.36 1.74 2.93
CA LYS A 133 -19.66 1.46 2.28
C LYS A 133 -20.58 2.69 2.32
N PRO A 134 -21.64 2.76 1.50
CA PRO A 134 -22.68 3.77 1.67
C PRO A 134 -23.37 3.68 3.06
N PRO A 135 -23.85 4.80 3.63
CA PRO A 135 -24.72 4.76 4.80
C PRO A 135 -25.97 3.91 4.51
N GLY A 136 -26.27 2.93 5.35
CA GLY A 136 -27.41 2.02 5.18
C GLY A 136 -27.02 0.58 4.80
N GLU A 137 -25.93 0.36 4.06
CA GLU A 137 -25.49 -1.01 3.69
C GLU A 137 -24.67 -1.72 4.78
N ALA A 138 -24.27 -1.01 5.83
CA ALA A 138 -23.49 -1.58 6.92
C ALA A 138 -24.32 -2.47 7.87
N SER A 139 -25.66 -2.41 7.81
CA SER A 139 -26.55 -3.11 8.74
C SER A 139 -26.97 -4.51 8.25
N ASP A 140 -27.12 -4.72 6.95
CA ASP A 140 -27.89 -5.89 6.44
C ASP A 140 -27.09 -7.20 6.27
N ARG A 141 -25.82 -7.24 6.66
CA ARG A 141 -24.98 -8.45 6.54
C ARG A 141 -24.45 -9.01 7.85
N ALA A 142 -24.82 -8.44 8.99
CA ALA A 142 -24.45 -8.97 10.30
C ALA A 142 -25.47 -9.99 10.85
N ASP A 143 -26.66 -10.09 10.25
CA ASP A 143 -27.81 -10.81 10.82
C ASP A 143 -28.45 -11.86 9.88
N LEU A 144 -27.71 -12.43 8.91
CA LEU A 144 -28.16 -13.56 8.09
C LEU A 144 -27.26 -14.79 8.21
#